data_AF-A0A3N5MJN4-F1
#
_entry.id   AF-A0A3N5MJN4-F1
#
_cell.length_a   1.000
_cell.length_b   1.000
_cell.length_c   1.000
_cell.angle_alpha   90.00
_cell.angle_beta   90.00
_cell.angle_gamma   90.00
#
_symmetry.space_group_name_H-M   'P 1'
#
loop_
_entity.id
_entity.type
_entity.pdbx_description
1 polymer ?
#
loop_
_entity_poly.entity_id
_entity_poly.type
_entity_poly.pdbx_seq_one_letter_code
_entity_poly.pdbx_strand_id
1 'polypeptide(L)'
;GHVAGIYAKTDVERGVHKAPANEVVQGATALQFQITKGEQDILNPRGVNCLRVFPGRGLRVLGARTSSSNPLLKYISVRRLLLYIEESIDEGTQWVVFEPNKEKLWGRVRATITEFLSRVWREGALMGTKPEEAFFVKCDRTTMTQDDIDNGRLICIIGVATVKPAEFVIFRIAQWSGGSAVTE
;
A
#
# COMPACT_ATOMS: atom_id res chain seq x y z
N GLY A 1 20.34 -3.63 -9.16
CA GLY A 1 20.23 -4.61 -8.05
C GLY A 1 19.73 -3.98 -6.76
N HIS A 2 20.50 -3.07 -6.13
CA HIS A 2 20.27 -2.59 -4.76
C HIS A 2 18.82 -2.26 -4.38
N VAL A 3 18.10 -1.46 -5.18
CA VAL A 3 16.71 -1.07 -4.85
C VAL A 3 15.76 -2.26 -4.83
N ALA A 4 15.92 -3.23 -5.73
CA ALA A 4 15.12 -4.45 -5.71
C ALA A 4 15.40 -5.30 -4.44
N GLY A 5 16.66 -5.35 -4.00
CA GLY A 5 17.01 -5.97 -2.73
C GLY A 5 16.39 -5.27 -1.52
N ILE A 6 16.32 -3.93 -1.55
CA ILE A 6 15.63 -3.15 -0.52
C ILE A 6 14.13 -3.48 -0.50
N TYR A 7 13.49 -3.67 -1.66
CA TYR A 7 12.08 -4.06 -1.72
C TYR A 7 11.88 -5.41 -1.04
N ALA A 8 12.63 -6.43 -1.48
CA ALA A 8 12.53 -7.78 -0.92
C ALA A 8 12.77 -7.80 0.60
N LYS A 9 13.82 -7.12 1.07
CA LYS A 9 14.11 -6.99 2.51
C LYS A 9 12.96 -6.30 3.26
N THR A 10 12.48 -5.17 2.74
CA THR A 10 11.40 -4.40 3.38
C THR A 10 10.14 -5.25 3.51
N ASP A 11 9.79 -6.01 2.46
CA ASP A 11 8.58 -6.83 2.49
C ASP A 11 8.68 -7.97 3.50
N VAL A 12 9.83 -8.64 3.56
CA VAL A 12 10.07 -9.74 4.50
C VAL A 12 10.06 -9.25 5.95
N GLU A 13 10.72 -8.12 6.23
CA GLU A 13 10.88 -7.63 7.61
C GLU A 13 9.69 -6.83 8.11
N ARG A 14 8.97 -6.13 7.22
CA ARG A 14 7.98 -5.10 7.59
C ARG A 14 6.66 -5.20 6.83
N GLY A 15 6.56 -6.09 5.84
CA GLY A 15 5.39 -6.22 4.98
C GLY A 15 5.38 -5.22 3.81
N VAL A 16 4.69 -5.61 2.73
CA VAL A 16 4.60 -4.87 1.46
C VAL A 16 4.00 -3.46 1.62
N HIS A 17 3.20 -3.25 2.67
CA HIS A 17 2.57 -1.98 3.00
C HIS A 17 3.56 -0.90 3.50
N LYS A 18 4.77 -1.30 3.95
CA LYS A 18 5.84 -0.38 4.32
C LYS A 18 6.51 0.19 3.07
N ALA A 19 6.61 1.51 2.99
CA ALA A 19 7.37 2.17 1.93
C ALA A 19 8.85 1.74 1.96
N PRO A 20 9.43 1.26 0.84
CA PRO A 20 10.84 0.88 0.73
C PRO A 20 11.74 2.12 0.56
N ALA A 21 11.55 3.10 1.42
CA ALA A 21 12.25 4.38 1.46
C ALA A 21 12.77 4.63 2.88
N ASN A 22 13.71 5.56 2.97
CA ASN A 22 14.55 5.82 4.13
C ASN A 22 15.42 4.60 4.52
N GLU A 23 15.59 3.62 3.62
CA GLU A 23 16.42 2.43 3.82
C GLU A 23 17.87 2.69 3.39
N VAL A 24 18.82 2.08 4.10
CA VAL A 24 20.25 2.17 3.78
C VAL A 24 20.56 1.29 2.57
N VAL A 25 21.26 1.86 1.59
CA VAL A 25 21.75 1.13 0.41
C VAL A 25 23.02 0.37 0.79
N GLN A 26 22.86 -0.85 1.29
CA GLN A 26 24.00 -1.68 1.72
C GLN A 26 24.93 -2.02 0.55
N GLY A 27 26.24 -2.04 0.80
CA GLY A 27 27.26 -2.37 -0.19
C GLY A 27 27.63 -1.24 -1.16
N ALA A 28 26.88 -0.15 -1.19
CA ALA A 28 27.19 1.02 -2.01
C ALA A 28 28.12 1.99 -1.25
N THR A 29 29.21 2.39 -1.89
CA THR A 29 30.23 3.29 -1.30
C THR A 29 29.94 4.76 -1.57
N ALA A 30 29.51 5.10 -2.78
CA ALA A 30 29.22 6.47 -3.19
C ALA A 30 28.17 6.51 -4.32
N LEU A 31 27.61 7.70 -4.52
CA LEU A 31 26.83 8.03 -5.72
C LEU A 31 27.72 8.72 -6.72
N GLN A 32 27.50 8.46 -8.01
CA GLN A 32 28.16 9.18 -9.10
C GLN A 32 27.81 10.67 -9.10
N PHE A 33 26.56 11.00 -8.78
CA PHE A 33 26.07 12.37 -8.69
C PHE A 33 25.43 12.60 -7.32
N GLN A 34 25.81 13.69 -6.67
CA GLN A 34 25.18 14.11 -5.44
C GLN A 34 23.94 14.94 -5.77
N ILE A 35 22.81 14.60 -5.14
CA ILE A 35 21.56 15.32 -5.30
C ILE A 35 21.31 16.14 -4.05
N THR A 36 21.15 17.44 -4.24
CA THR A 36 20.80 18.40 -3.19
C THR A 36 19.32 18.29 -2.82
N LYS A 37 18.94 18.95 -1.72
CA LYS A 37 17.53 19.02 -1.33
C LYS A 37 16.69 19.77 -2.38
N GLY A 38 17.18 20.90 -2.88
CA GLY A 38 16.46 21.70 -3.88
C GLY A 38 16.22 20.96 -5.19
N GLU A 39 17.21 20.20 -5.68
CA GLU A 39 17.02 19.35 -6.86
C GLU A 39 15.99 18.25 -6.61
N GLN A 40 16.04 17.61 -5.44
CA GLN A 40 15.03 16.61 -5.06
C GLN A 40 13.63 17.23 -4.97
N ASP A 41 13.48 18.45 -4.47
CA ASP A 41 12.19 19.14 -4.36
C ASP A 41 11.55 19.38 -5.75
N ILE A 42 12.36 19.51 -6.81
CA ILE A 42 11.91 19.60 -8.21
C ILE A 42 11.56 18.21 -8.78
N LEU A 43 12.34 17.18 -8.42
CA LEU A 43 12.22 15.82 -8.96
C LEU A 43 11.08 15.02 -8.33
N ASN A 44 10.86 15.16 -7.02
CA ASN A 44 9.90 14.37 -6.26
C ASN A 44 8.44 14.55 -6.74
N PRO A 45 7.96 15.77 -7.10
CA PRO A 45 6.64 15.94 -7.73
C PRO A 45 6.45 15.16 -9.04
N ARG A 46 7.54 14.82 -9.73
CA ARG A 46 7.52 14.05 -10.99
C ARG A 46 7.68 12.53 -10.78
N GLY A 47 7.63 12.06 -9.53
CA GLY A 47 7.75 10.63 -9.20
C GLY A 47 9.18 10.09 -9.26
N VAL A 48 10.19 10.96 -9.30
CA VAL A 48 11.60 10.55 -9.30
C VAL A 48 12.09 10.41 -7.85
N ASN A 49 12.34 9.17 -7.42
CA ASN A 49 12.84 8.86 -6.09
C ASN A 49 14.38 8.93 -6.08
N CYS A 50 14.92 9.88 -5.32
CA CYS A 50 16.37 10.15 -5.32
C CYS A 50 17.11 9.25 -4.31
N LEU A 51 18.34 8.86 -4.63
CA LEU A 51 19.29 8.33 -3.64
C LEU A 51 20.11 9.49 -3.08
N ARG A 52 20.30 9.56 -1.77
CA ARG A 52 21.05 10.65 -1.12
C ARG A 52 21.88 10.17 0.05
N VAL A 53 23.05 10.79 0.20
CA VAL A 53 23.94 10.57 1.35
C VAL A 53 23.57 11.53 2.47
N PHE A 54 23.43 11.00 3.68
CA PHE A 54 23.20 11.78 4.89
C PHE A 54 24.36 11.56 5.86
N PRO A 55 25.00 12.63 6.37
CA PRO A 55 26.03 12.51 7.40
C PRO A 55 25.53 11.68 8.58
N GLY A 56 26.32 10.69 9.01
CA GLY A 56 25.99 9.78 10.12
C GLY A 56 24.87 8.76 9.83
N ARG A 57 24.18 8.83 8.69
CA ARG A 57 23.05 7.94 8.34
C ARG A 57 23.26 7.12 7.07
N GLY A 58 24.32 7.39 6.32
CA GLY A 58 24.72 6.66 5.11
C GLY A 58 23.94 7.05 3.85
N LEU A 59 24.17 6.29 2.77
CA LEU A 59 23.43 6.39 1.52
C LEU A 59 22.03 5.78 1.67
N ARG A 60 20.99 6.52 1.31
CA ARG A 60 19.59 6.10 1.49
C ARG A 60 18.73 6.33 0.27
N VAL A 61 17.69 5.50 0.14
CA VAL A 61 16.58 5.72 -0.79
C VAL A 61 15.65 6.78 -0.23
N LEU A 62 15.54 7.95 -0.87
CA LEU A 62 14.77 9.10 -0.42
C LEU A 62 13.60 9.39 -1.38
N GLY A 63 12.65 8.45 -1.41
CA GLY A 63 11.41 8.62 -2.14
C GLY A 63 10.67 7.28 -2.24
N ALA A 64 9.35 7.35 -2.21
CA ALA A 64 8.49 6.19 -2.39
C ALA A 64 7.31 6.52 -3.33
N ARG A 65 7.49 7.46 -4.27
CA ARG A 65 6.45 7.84 -5.23
C ARG A 65 6.49 6.97 -6.47
N THR A 66 5.34 6.74 -7.07
CA THR A 66 5.23 6.16 -8.41
C THR A 66 5.27 7.27 -9.47
N SER A 67 5.36 6.88 -10.74
CA SER A 67 5.17 7.79 -11.88
C SER A 67 3.70 7.97 -12.27
N SER A 68 2.76 7.48 -11.45
CA SER A 68 1.33 7.56 -11.73
C SER A 68 0.80 8.99 -11.58
N SER A 69 -0.05 9.42 -12.51
CA SER A 69 -0.84 10.65 -12.37
C SER A 69 -2.04 10.48 -11.43
N ASN A 70 -2.48 9.24 -11.17
CA ASN A 70 -3.56 8.96 -10.24
C ASN A 70 -3.09 9.18 -8.78
N PRO A 71 -3.68 10.14 -8.03
CA PRO A 71 -3.29 10.42 -6.65
C PRO A 71 -3.47 9.25 -5.69
N LEU A 72 -4.39 8.32 -5.98
CA LEU A 72 -4.61 7.13 -5.16
C LEU A 72 -3.42 6.15 -5.26
N LEU A 73 -2.71 6.16 -6.40
CA LEU A 73 -1.56 5.30 -6.65
C LEU A 73 -0.23 6.06 -6.51
N LYS A 74 -0.24 7.22 -5.83
CA LYS A 74 0.93 8.08 -5.67
C LYS A 74 2.12 7.36 -5.05
N TYR A 75 1.90 6.43 -4.12
CA TYR A 75 2.97 5.78 -3.37
C TYR A 75 3.21 4.33 -3.81
N ILE A 76 4.49 3.94 -3.87
CA ILE A 76 4.95 2.59 -4.21
C ILE A 76 4.35 1.56 -3.26
N SER A 77 4.37 1.80 -1.94
CA SER A 77 3.80 0.86 -0.98
C SER A 77 2.31 0.62 -1.18
N VAL A 78 1.55 1.67 -1.52
CA VAL A 78 0.11 1.55 -1.81
C VAL A 78 -0.09 0.71 -3.07
N ARG A 79 0.62 1.02 -4.16
CA ARG A 79 0.46 0.25 -5.41
C ARG A 79 0.87 -1.22 -5.24
N ARG A 80 1.97 -1.48 -4.53
CA ARG A 80 2.45 -2.84 -4.29
C ARG A 80 1.55 -3.62 -3.35
N LEU A 81 0.95 -2.99 -2.34
CA LEU A 81 -0.03 -3.64 -1.48
C LEU A 81 -1.27 -4.06 -2.28
N LEU A 82 -1.76 -3.20 -3.18
CA LEU A 82 -2.89 -3.55 -4.04
C LEU A 82 -2.57 -4.73 -4.96
N LEU A 83 -1.39 -4.74 -5.58
CA LEU A 83 -0.92 -5.87 -6.40
C LEU A 83 -0.82 -7.16 -5.60
N TYR A 84 -0.27 -7.09 -4.37
CA TYR A 84 -0.18 -8.25 -3.48
C TYR A 84 -1.56 -8.81 -3.12
N ILE A 85 -2.54 -7.92 -2.84
CA ILE A 85 -3.92 -8.32 -2.54
C ILE A 85 -4.58 -8.95 -3.75
N GLU A 86 -4.43 -8.34 -4.93
CA GLU A 86 -5.00 -8.83 -6.20
C GLU A 86 -4.49 -10.23 -6.53
N GLU A 87 -3.17 -10.41 -6.54
CA GLU A 87 -2.53 -11.70 -6.83
C GLU A 87 -2.90 -12.76 -5.80
N SER A 88 -2.85 -12.44 -4.49
CA SER A 88 -3.16 -13.41 -3.43
C SER A 88 -4.61 -13.87 -3.48
N ILE A 89 -5.53 -12.98 -3.88
CA ILE A 89 -6.95 -13.34 -4.05
C ILE A 89 -7.13 -14.20 -5.29
N ASP A 90 -6.49 -13.86 -6.41
CA ASP A 90 -6.57 -14.67 -7.63
C ASP A 90 -6.04 -16.10 -7.38
N GLU A 91 -4.83 -16.23 -6.84
CA GLU A 91 -4.24 -17.53 -6.48
C GLU A 91 -5.10 -18.28 -5.46
N GLY A 92 -5.55 -17.58 -4.40
CA GLY A 92 -6.34 -18.17 -3.31
C GLY A 92 -7.77 -18.57 -3.69
N THR A 93 -8.25 -18.15 -4.86
CA THR A 93 -9.62 -18.42 -5.34
C THR A 93 -9.68 -19.21 -6.65
N GLN A 94 -8.57 -19.76 -7.15
CA GLN A 94 -8.55 -20.62 -8.34
C GLN A 94 -9.52 -21.80 -8.28
N TRP A 95 -9.84 -22.31 -7.09
CA TRP A 95 -10.80 -23.40 -6.88
C TRP A 95 -12.25 -23.04 -7.25
N VAL A 96 -12.57 -21.76 -7.47
CA VAL A 96 -13.91 -21.28 -7.84
C VAL A 96 -14.28 -21.66 -9.27
N VAL A 97 -13.28 -21.85 -10.14
CA VAL A 97 -13.49 -22.11 -11.56
C VAL A 97 -14.25 -23.44 -11.73
N PHE A 98 -15.29 -23.43 -12.56
CA PHE A 98 -16.20 -24.55 -12.83
C PHE A 98 -17.05 -25.06 -11.65
N GLU A 99 -17.04 -24.39 -10.49
CA GLU A 99 -17.98 -24.71 -9.42
C GLU A 99 -19.41 -24.23 -9.75
N PRO A 100 -20.46 -24.85 -9.19
CA PRO A 100 -21.84 -24.40 -9.39
C PRO A 100 -22.07 -22.95 -8.93
N ASN A 101 -22.36 -22.05 -9.88
CA ASN A 101 -22.52 -20.61 -9.65
C ASN A 101 -23.83 -20.26 -8.91
N LYS A 102 -23.85 -20.48 -7.58
CA LYS A 102 -25.00 -20.27 -6.68
C LYS A 102 -24.56 -19.67 -5.35
N GLU A 103 -25.51 -19.23 -4.53
CA GLU A 103 -25.27 -18.58 -3.22
C GLU A 103 -24.25 -19.29 -2.33
N LYS A 104 -24.24 -20.64 -2.32
CA LYS A 104 -23.26 -21.41 -1.55
C LYS A 104 -21.82 -21.16 -2.01
N LEU A 105 -21.57 -21.07 -3.32
CA LEU A 105 -20.26 -20.73 -3.87
C LEU A 105 -19.90 -19.29 -3.48
N TRP A 106 -20.82 -18.35 -3.68
CA TRP A 106 -20.60 -16.94 -3.37
C TRP A 106 -20.26 -16.71 -1.90
N GLY A 107 -20.99 -17.37 -0.99
CA GLY A 107 -20.69 -17.34 0.45
C GLY A 107 -19.29 -17.85 0.78
N ARG A 108 -18.83 -18.93 0.14
CA ARG A 108 -17.44 -19.43 0.32
C ARG A 108 -16.40 -18.43 -0.20
N VAL A 109 -16.65 -17.80 -1.35
CA VAL A 109 -15.76 -16.76 -1.90
C VAL A 109 -15.67 -15.57 -0.94
N ARG A 110 -16.82 -15.05 -0.48
CA ARG A 110 -16.86 -13.95 0.50
C ARG A 110 -16.10 -14.30 1.78
N ALA A 111 -16.29 -15.50 2.32
CA ALA A 111 -15.61 -15.95 3.54
C ALA A 111 -14.09 -16.03 3.36
N THR A 112 -13.63 -16.64 2.26
CA THR A 112 -12.21 -16.82 1.94
C THR A 112 -11.49 -15.48 1.83
N ILE A 113 -12.06 -14.55 1.05
CA ILE A 113 -11.46 -13.23 0.83
C ILE A 113 -11.53 -12.39 2.11
N THR A 114 -12.63 -12.46 2.86
CA THR A 114 -12.76 -11.77 4.16
C THR A 114 -11.69 -12.23 5.14
N GLU A 115 -11.47 -13.54 5.26
CA GLU A 115 -10.45 -14.10 6.16
C GLU A 115 -9.04 -13.61 5.79
N PHE A 116 -8.70 -13.61 4.50
CA PHE A 116 -7.44 -13.07 4.00
C PHE A 116 -7.27 -11.59 4.36
N LEU A 117 -8.25 -10.75 4.01
CA LEU A 117 -8.18 -9.30 4.28
C LEU A 117 -8.18 -8.99 5.79
N SER A 118 -8.84 -9.81 6.62
CA SER A 118 -8.74 -9.71 8.08
C SER A 118 -7.34 -10.00 8.61
N ARG A 119 -6.54 -10.87 7.98
CA ARG A 119 -5.11 -11.00 8.34
C ARG A 119 -4.31 -9.78 7.90
N VAL A 120 -4.48 -9.35 6.66
CA VAL A 120 -3.79 -8.17 6.10
C VAL A 120 -4.07 -6.92 6.95
N TRP A 121 -5.30 -6.74 7.44
CA TRP A 121 -5.66 -5.67 8.37
C TRP A 121 -4.98 -5.83 9.75
N ARG A 122 -5.01 -7.03 10.35
CA ARG A 122 -4.35 -7.29 11.65
C ARG A 122 -2.82 -7.09 11.60
N GLU A 123 -2.22 -7.29 10.44
CA GLU A 123 -0.79 -7.01 10.17
C GLU A 123 -0.50 -5.51 10.00
N GLY A 124 -1.51 -4.63 10.06
CA GLY A 124 -1.35 -3.18 10.00
C GLY A 124 -1.27 -2.62 8.58
N ALA A 125 -1.56 -3.41 7.55
CA ALA A 125 -1.49 -2.96 6.16
C ALA A 125 -2.70 -2.13 5.72
N LEU A 126 -3.84 -2.27 6.41
CA LEU A 126 -5.07 -1.53 6.15
C LEU A 126 -5.38 -0.56 7.30
N MET A 127 -5.95 0.59 6.96
CA MET A 127 -6.42 1.61 7.90
C MET A 127 -7.72 1.17 8.59
N GLY A 128 -8.02 1.76 9.74
CA GLY A 128 -9.27 1.52 10.46
C GLY A 128 -9.06 0.81 11.78
N THR A 129 -9.89 1.16 12.75
CA THR A 129 -9.92 0.54 14.09
C THR A 129 -10.76 -0.72 14.12
N LYS A 130 -11.59 -0.93 13.09
CA LYS A 130 -12.42 -2.12 12.89
C LYS A 130 -12.31 -2.62 11.45
N PRO A 131 -12.55 -3.93 11.19
CA PRO A 131 -12.48 -4.49 9.83
C PRO A 131 -13.39 -3.77 8.82
N GLU A 132 -14.58 -3.32 9.24
CA GLU A 132 -15.57 -2.71 8.36
C GLU A 132 -15.16 -1.30 7.87
N GLU A 133 -14.23 -0.66 8.58
CA GLU A 133 -13.58 0.59 8.16
C GLU A 133 -12.42 0.33 7.19
N ALA A 134 -11.85 -0.88 7.26
CA ALA A 134 -10.64 -1.28 6.55
C ALA A 134 -10.92 -1.88 5.18
N PHE A 135 -11.96 -2.70 5.05
CA PHE A 135 -12.32 -3.34 3.80
C PHE A 135 -13.78 -3.79 3.74
N PHE A 136 -14.25 -4.11 2.53
CA PHE A 136 -15.50 -4.83 2.33
C PHE A 136 -15.36 -5.85 1.19
N VAL A 137 -16.18 -6.90 1.25
CA VAL A 137 -16.28 -7.93 0.21
C VAL A 137 -17.75 -8.16 -0.12
N LYS A 138 -18.14 -7.95 -1.36
CA LYS A 138 -19.49 -8.20 -1.88
C LYS A 138 -19.42 -9.17 -3.03
N CYS A 139 -20.20 -10.24 -2.96
CA CYS A 139 -20.34 -11.21 -4.03
C CYS A 139 -21.70 -11.85 -3.85
N ASP A 140 -22.74 -11.26 -4.41
CA ASP A 140 -24.13 -11.68 -4.23
C ASP A 140 -24.99 -11.06 -5.36
N ARG A 141 -26.31 -11.10 -5.24
CA ARG A 141 -27.22 -10.52 -6.24
C ARG A 141 -27.10 -9.00 -6.41
N THR A 142 -26.41 -8.30 -5.51
CA THR A 142 -26.12 -6.87 -5.67
C THR A 142 -24.92 -6.61 -6.58
N THR A 143 -24.09 -7.62 -6.85
CA THR A 143 -22.92 -7.52 -7.72
C THR A 143 -23.09 -8.22 -9.06
N MET A 144 -24.14 -9.04 -9.21
CA MET A 144 -24.41 -9.85 -10.40
C MET A 144 -25.88 -9.79 -10.82
N THR A 145 -26.11 -9.61 -12.12
CA THR A 145 -27.41 -9.77 -12.74
C THR A 145 -27.71 -11.24 -13.04
N GLN A 146 -28.94 -11.57 -13.47
CA GLN A 146 -29.24 -12.92 -13.96
C GLN A 146 -28.47 -13.24 -15.25
N ASP A 147 -28.29 -12.25 -16.13
CA ASP A 147 -27.48 -12.39 -17.35
C ASP A 147 -26.03 -12.75 -17.03
N ASP A 148 -25.42 -12.13 -16.01
CA ASP A 148 -24.07 -12.49 -15.57
C ASP A 148 -23.97 -13.97 -15.18
N ILE A 149 -24.95 -14.47 -14.43
CA ILE A 149 -24.98 -15.87 -13.96
C ILE A 149 -25.22 -16.84 -15.11
N ASP A 150 -26.15 -16.53 -16.01
CA ASP A 150 -26.46 -17.35 -17.17
C ASP A 150 -25.26 -17.45 -18.14
N ASN A 151 -24.43 -16.41 -18.17
CA ASN A 151 -23.15 -16.38 -18.90
C ASN A 151 -21.95 -16.89 -18.06
N GLY A 152 -22.19 -17.51 -16.90
CA GLY A 152 -21.15 -18.13 -16.08
C GLY A 152 -20.20 -17.14 -15.37
N ARG A 153 -20.56 -15.86 -15.27
CA ARG A 153 -19.76 -14.84 -14.57
C ARG A 153 -20.07 -14.85 -13.07
N LEU A 154 -19.01 -14.72 -12.28
CA LEU A 154 -19.09 -14.45 -10.85
C LEU A 154 -18.35 -13.13 -10.59
N ILE A 155 -19.06 -12.13 -10.11
CA ILE A 155 -18.51 -10.78 -9.89
C ILE A 155 -18.43 -10.52 -8.39
N CYS A 156 -17.20 -10.42 -7.88
CA CYS A 156 -16.91 -10.05 -6.49
C CYS A 156 -16.32 -8.63 -6.45
N ILE A 157 -16.97 -7.71 -5.74
CA ILE A 157 -16.49 -6.34 -5.51
C ILE A 157 -15.79 -6.28 -4.17
N ILE A 158 -14.53 -5.86 -4.19
CA ILE A 158 -13.68 -5.74 -3.01
C ILE A 158 -13.22 -4.30 -2.90
N GLY A 159 -13.35 -3.71 -1.71
CA GLY A 159 -12.78 -2.40 -1.39
C GLY A 159 -11.82 -2.52 -0.23
N VAL A 160 -10.70 -1.78 -0.26
CA VAL A 160 -9.68 -1.77 0.79
C VAL A 160 -9.20 -0.34 1.06
N ALA A 161 -8.95 -0.03 2.33
CA ALA A 161 -8.41 1.25 2.80
C ALA A 161 -6.93 1.08 3.16
N THR A 162 -6.02 1.40 2.22
CA THR A 162 -4.58 1.20 2.42
C THR A 162 -3.94 2.26 3.33
N VAL A 163 -2.94 1.86 4.13
CA VAL A 163 -2.08 2.81 4.84
C VAL A 163 -1.22 3.64 3.88
N LYS A 164 -0.99 4.92 4.18
CA LYS A 164 -0.12 5.82 3.41
C LYS A 164 1.11 6.23 4.23
N PRO A 165 2.31 6.33 3.63
CA PRO A 165 3.50 6.74 4.35
C PRO A 165 3.45 8.21 4.77
N ALA A 166 4.02 8.53 5.94
CA ALA A 166 4.30 9.90 6.36
C ALA A 166 5.50 10.45 5.57
N GLU A 167 5.23 11.11 4.45
CA GLU A 167 6.28 11.70 3.58
C GLU A 167 6.86 13.00 4.17
N PHE A 168 6.02 13.80 4.84
CA PHE A 168 6.40 15.07 5.46
C PHE A 168 6.01 15.04 6.94
N VAL A 169 6.92 15.46 7.80
CA VAL A 169 6.67 15.65 9.23
C VAL A 169 6.79 17.14 9.51
N ILE A 170 5.69 17.75 9.96
CA ILE A 170 5.62 19.18 10.27
C ILE A 170 5.45 19.30 11.78
N PHE A 171 6.46 19.85 12.46
CA PHE A 171 6.36 20.24 13.87
C PHE A 171 5.97 21.71 13.94
N ARG A 172 4.89 22.01 14.66
CA ARG A 172 4.50 23.38 15.02
C ARG A 172 4.84 23.59 16.49
N ILE A 173 5.71 24.56 16.78
CA ILE A 173 6.17 24.87 18.14
C ILE A 173 5.69 26.29 18.45
N ALA A 174 4.93 26.43 19.54
CA ALA A 174 4.47 27.72 20.06
C ALA A 174 4.98 27.90 21.50
N GLN A 175 5.26 29.14 21.87
CA GLN A 175 5.61 29.47 23.25
C GLN A 175 4.34 29.47 24.11
N TRP A 176 4.25 28.54 25.05
CA TRP A 176 3.12 28.45 25.97
C TRP A 176 3.37 29.34 27.19
N SER A 177 2.54 30.38 27.37
CA SER A 177 2.63 31.31 28.51
C SER A 177 1.84 30.86 29.75
N GLY A 178 1.32 29.62 29.78
CA GLY A 178 0.45 29.08 30.83
C GLY A 178 -1.04 29.36 30.58
N GLY A 179 -1.88 28.33 30.78
CA GLY A 179 -3.33 28.35 30.51
C GLY A 179 -3.74 27.55 29.26
N SER A 180 -4.92 26.91 29.26
CA SER A 180 -5.33 25.87 28.29
C SER A 180 -5.62 26.33 26.84
N ALA A 181 -5.02 27.41 26.36
CA ALA A 181 -5.20 27.89 24.99
C ALA A 181 -3.84 28.06 24.29
N VAL A 182 -3.69 27.36 23.17
CA VAL A 182 -2.63 27.60 22.18
C VAL A 182 -3.27 28.47 21.09
N THR A 183 -2.78 29.68 20.90
CA THR A 183 -3.08 30.50 19.71
C THR A 183 -2.02 30.25 18.65
N GLU A 184 -2.46 30.12 17.39
CA GLU A 184 -1.60 29.94 16.20
C GLU A 184 -0.61 31.09 15.98
#